data_AF-A0A087WSD9-F1
#
_entry.id   AF-A0A087WSD9-F1
#
_cell.length_a   1.000
_cell.length_b   1.000
_cell.length_c   1.000
_cell.angle_alpha   90.00
_cell.angle_beta   90.00
_cell.angle_gamma   90.00
#
_symmetry.space_group_name_H-M   'P 1'
#
loop_
_entity.id
_entity.type
_entity.pdbx_description
1 polymer ?
#
loop_
_entity_poly.entity_id
_entity_poly.type
_entity_poly.pdbx_seq_one_letter_code
_entity_poly.pdbx_strand_id
1 'polypeptide(L)'
;ENMRRFHVNFAVGQDDGADVAFHFNPRFDGWDKVVFNTMQSGQWGKEEKKKSMPFQKGKHFELVFMVMPEHYKVVVNGNSFYEYGHRLPVQMVTHLQVDGDLELQSINFLGGQPAAAPYPGAMTIPAYPAGSPGYNPPQMNTLPVMTGPPVFNPVWCPRG
;
A
#
# COMPACT_ATOMS: atom_id res chain seq x y z
N GLU A 1 25.80 4.73 -4.04
CA GLU A 1 24.57 3.91 -3.98
C GLU A 1 24.14 3.46 -5.36
N ASN A 2 23.70 2.21 -5.49
CA ASN A 2 23.52 1.52 -6.78
C ASN A 2 22.06 1.17 -7.11
N MET A 3 21.08 1.95 -6.64
CA MET A 3 19.66 1.70 -6.98
C MET A 3 19.46 1.71 -8.50
N ARG A 4 18.99 0.58 -9.04
CA ARG A 4 18.59 0.41 -10.44
C ARG A 4 17.08 0.38 -10.56
N ARG A 5 16.40 -0.37 -9.69
CA ARG A 5 14.94 -0.42 -9.63
C ARG A 5 14.45 -0.98 -8.31
N PHE A 6 13.23 -0.60 -7.95
CA PHE A 6 12.45 -1.33 -6.95
C PHE A 6 11.01 -1.41 -7.39
N HIS A 7 10.20 -2.21 -6.69
CA HIS A 7 8.78 -2.26 -6.96
C HIS A 7 7.93 -2.47 -5.71
N VAL A 8 6.67 -2.08 -5.85
CA VAL A 8 5.60 -2.36 -4.90
C VAL A 8 4.48 -3.02 -5.69
N ASN A 9 4.05 -4.21 -5.26
CA ASN A 9 2.94 -4.95 -5.85
C ASN A 9 1.77 -5.02 -4.87
N PHE A 10 0.58 -4.72 -5.38
CA PHE A 10 -0.69 -5.10 -4.79
C PHE A 10 -1.08 -6.46 -5.38
N ALA A 11 -0.73 -7.54 -4.67
CA ALA A 11 -0.84 -8.91 -5.13
C ALA A 11 -2.15 -9.59 -4.66
N VAL A 12 -2.67 -10.48 -5.50
CA VAL A 12 -3.92 -11.22 -5.26
C VAL A 12 -3.70 -12.48 -4.41
N GLY A 13 -2.45 -12.90 -4.23
CA GLY A 13 -2.06 -14.05 -3.42
C GLY A 13 -0.64 -13.92 -2.88
N GLN A 14 -0.23 -14.91 -2.08
CA GLN A 14 1.10 -14.96 -1.47
C GLN A 14 2.18 -15.55 -2.39
N ASP A 15 1.78 -16.38 -3.35
CA ASP A 15 2.69 -17.11 -4.23
C ASP A 15 3.38 -16.17 -5.24
N ASP A 16 4.63 -16.47 -5.61
CA ASP A 16 5.43 -15.66 -6.55
C ASP A 16 4.81 -15.54 -7.96
N GLY A 17 3.89 -16.44 -8.31
CA GLY A 17 3.14 -16.42 -9.57
C GLY A 17 1.75 -15.78 -9.48
N ALA A 18 1.38 -15.22 -8.32
CA ALA A 18 0.08 -14.62 -8.13
C ALA A 18 -0.13 -13.39 -9.03
N ASP A 19 -1.38 -13.16 -9.40
CA ASP A 19 -1.77 -11.96 -10.14
C ASP A 19 -1.42 -10.69 -9.36
N VAL A 20 -1.02 -9.65 -10.09
CA VAL A 20 -0.64 -8.35 -9.53
C VAL A 20 -1.63 -7.30 -10.04
N ALA A 21 -2.54 -6.86 -9.18
CA ALA A 21 -3.54 -5.85 -9.53
C ALA A 21 -2.89 -4.51 -9.87
N PHE A 22 -1.85 -4.13 -9.13
CA PHE A 22 -1.08 -2.93 -9.38
C PHE A 22 0.41 -3.13 -9.08
N HIS A 23 1.22 -3.02 -10.12
CA HIS A 23 2.68 -3.03 -10.09
C HIS A 23 3.20 -1.60 -10.24
N PHE A 24 3.80 -1.06 -9.17
CA PHE A 24 4.48 0.24 -9.18
C PHE A 24 5.99 0.01 -9.25
N ASN A 25 6.66 0.49 -10.31
CA ASN A 25 8.06 0.12 -10.55
C ASN A 25 8.93 1.28 -11.07
N PRO A 26 9.57 2.02 -10.15
CA PRO A 26 10.61 2.98 -10.49
C PRO A 26 11.83 2.29 -11.09
N ARG A 27 12.32 2.83 -12.22
CA ARG A 27 13.51 2.33 -12.92
C ARG A 27 14.46 3.47 -13.25
N PHE A 28 15.74 3.28 -12.89
CA PHE A 28 16.87 4.19 -13.14
C PHE A 28 17.76 3.70 -14.31
N ASP A 29 17.20 2.87 -15.19
CA ASP A 29 17.88 2.33 -16.36
C ASP A 29 17.57 3.15 -17.63
N GLY A 30 18.61 3.68 -18.26
CA GLY A 30 18.48 4.56 -19.42
C GLY A 30 17.87 5.91 -19.03
N TRP A 31 16.61 6.14 -19.42
CA TRP A 31 15.85 7.31 -18.95
C TRP A 31 15.04 6.95 -17.72
N ASP A 32 15.26 7.70 -16.64
CA ASP A 32 14.58 7.55 -15.37
C ASP A 32 13.07 7.72 -15.55
N LYS A 33 12.33 6.74 -15.04
CA LYS A 33 10.88 6.62 -15.23
C LYS A 33 10.25 5.77 -14.13
N VAL A 34 8.95 5.91 -13.97
CA VAL A 34 8.14 4.96 -13.20
C VAL A 34 7.20 4.25 -14.16
N VAL A 35 7.22 2.91 -14.09
CA VAL A 35 6.34 2.03 -14.85
C VAL A 35 5.20 1.55 -13.95
N PHE A 36 4.01 1.46 -14.53
CA PHE A 36 2.80 0.98 -13.88
C PHE A 36 2.18 -0.11 -14.74
N ASN A 37 1.80 -1.24 -14.15
CA ASN A 37 1.14 -2.31 -14.89
C ASN A 37 0.29 -3.22 -13.98
N THR A 38 -0.39 -4.17 -14.61
CA THR A 38 -1.12 -5.27 -13.98
C THR A 38 -0.61 -6.56 -14.59
N MET A 39 -0.43 -7.60 -13.77
CA MET A 39 -0.25 -8.97 -14.24
C MET A 39 -1.54 -9.75 -13.97
N GLN A 40 -2.08 -10.40 -15.01
CA GLN A 40 -3.24 -11.27 -14.90
C GLN A 40 -2.96 -12.58 -15.64
N SER A 41 -3.23 -13.71 -14.99
CA SER A 41 -2.95 -15.06 -15.50
C SER A 41 -1.48 -15.21 -15.95
N GLY A 42 -0.55 -14.66 -15.17
CA GLY A 42 0.89 -14.67 -15.47
C GLY A 42 1.34 -13.80 -16.64
N GLN A 43 0.45 -12.97 -17.21
CA GLN A 43 0.77 -12.08 -18.34
C GLN A 43 0.71 -10.61 -17.92
N TRP A 44 1.76 -9.86 -18.27
CA TRP A 44 1.78 -8.41 -18.10
C TRP A 44 0.87 -7.73 -19.12
N GLY A 45 0.04 -6.81 -18.64
CA GLY A 45 -0.80 -5.97 -19.50
C GLY A 45 -0.03 -4.86 -20.21
N LYS A 46 -0.78 -3.88 -20.74
CA LYS A 46 -0.21 -2.69 -21.37
C LYS A 46 0.47 -1.79 -20.33
N GLU A 47 1.78 -1.58 -20.47
CA GLU A 47 2.51 -0.66 -19.59
C GLU A 47 1.98 0.78 -19.70
N GLU A 48 1.75 1.39 -18.55
CA GLU A 48 1.71 2.84 -18.38
C GLU A 48 3.07 3.30 -17.85
N LYS A 49 3.50 4.50 -18.25
CA LYS A 49 4.78 5.05 -17.79
C LYS A 49 4.73 6.55 -17.64
N LYS A 50 5.31 7.06 -16.55
CA LYS A 50 5.58 8.48 -16.35
C LYS A 50 7.09 8.72 -16.49
N LYS A 51 7.49 9.56 -17.44
CA LYS A 51 8.88 9.98 -17.67
C LYS A 51 9.30 11.08 -16.68
N SER A 52 9.12 10.79 -15.40
CA SER A 52 9.50 11.64 -14.28
C SER A 52 9.88 10.74 -13.12
N MET A 53 10.93 11.11 -12.40
CA MET A 53 11.46 10.32 -11.30
C MET A 53 11.35 11.09 -9.99
N PRO A 54 10.44 10.68 -9.07
CA PRO A 54 10.24 11.38 -7.81
C PRO A 54 11.20 10.90 -6.71
N PHE A 55 12.01 9.87 -7.00
CA PHE A 55 12.98 9.27 -6.08
C PHE A 55 14.40 9.71 -6.41
N GLN A 56 15.26 9.80 -5.40
CA GLN A 56 16.68 10.08 -5.56
C GLN A 56 17.49 8.97 -4.90
N LYS A 57 18.57 8.55 -5.54
CA LYS A 57 19.49 7.55 -4.98
C LYS A 57 20.09 8.08 -3.68
N GLY A 58 20.13 7.28 -2.62
CA GLY A 58 20.66 7.64 -1.31
C GLY A 58 19.80 8.59 -0.50
N LYS A 59 18.52 8.74 -0.85
CA LYS A 59 17.60 9.62 -0.14
C LYS A 59 16.40 8.85 0.38
N HIS A 60 16.03 9.18 1.62
CA HIS A 60 14.77 8.77 2.21
C HIS A 60 13.60 9.29 1.35
N PHE A 61 12.51 8.52 1.29
CA PHE A 61 11.28 8.93 0.65
C PHE A 61 10.07 8.47 1.47
N GLU A 62 8.97 9.20 1.34
CA GLU A 62 7.65 8.78 1.74
C GLU A 62 6.85 8.41 0.49
N LEU A 63 6.27 7.22 0.46
CA LEU A 63 5.44 6.73 -0.64
C LEU A 63 4.08 6.34 -0.09
N VAL A 64 3.03 7.00 -0.59
CA VAL A 64 1.66 6.79 -0.15
C VAL A 64 0.82 6.36 -1.35
N PHE A 65 0.10 5.26 -1.17
CA PHE A 65 -0.93 4.78 -2.08
C PHE A 65 -2.30 4.98 -1.43
N MET A 66 -3.15 5.77 -2.07
CA MET A 66 -4.55 5.92 -1.68
C MET A 66 -5.43 5.09 -2.62
N VAL A 67 -6.25 4.22 -2.04
CA VAL A 67 -7.19 3.38 -2.78
C VAL A 67 -8.48 4.17 -2.97
N MET A 68 -8.67 4.73 -4.16
CA MET A 68 -9.88 5.47 -4.54
C MET A 68 -10.86 4.54 -5.27
N PRO A 69 -12.14 4.90 -5.43
CA PRO A 69 -13.11 4.06 -6.14
C PRO A 69 -12.70 3.69 -7.58
N GLU A 70 -12.01 4.59 -8.29
CA GLU A 70 -11.67 4.41 -9.71
C GLU A 70 -10.20 4.05 -9.97
N HIS A 71 -9.31 4.39 -9.03
CA HIS A 71 -7.87 4.27 -9.25
C HIS A 71 -7.08 4.19 -7.93
N TYR A 72 -5.80 3.81 -8.04
CA TYR A 72 -4.80 4.05 -7.00
C TYR A 72 -4.18 5.42 -7.21
N LYS A 73 -4.28 6.32 -6.23
CA LYS A 73 -3.58 7.59 -6.25
C LYS A 73 -2.24 7.46 -5.55
N VAL A 74 -1.17 7.76 -6.28
CA VAL A 74 0.23 7.70 -5.82
C VAL A 74 0.70 9.08 -5.42
N VAL A 75 1.21 9.21 -4.20
CA VAL A 75 1.85 10.42 -3.68
C VAL A 75 3.25 10.07 -3.23
N VAL A 76 4.24 10.89 -3.62
CA VAL A 76 5.64 10.71 -3.23
C VAL A 76 6.14 11.99 -2.58
N ASN A 77 6.64 11.89 -1.34
CA ASN A 77 7.12 13.02 -0.54
C ASN A 77 6.07 14.16 -0.47
N GLY A 78 4.80 13.82 -0.22
CA GLY A 78 3.68 14.77 -0.17
C GLY A 78 3.19 15.29 -1.53
N ASN A 79 3.87 14.99 -2.64
CA ASN A 79 3.50 15.47 -3.97
C ASN A 79 2.68 14.44 -4.74
N SER A 80 1.55 14.86 -5.31
CA SER A 80 0.74 13.98 -6.17
C SER A 80 1.54 13.56 -7.40
N PHE A 81 1.65 12.25 -7.63
CA PHE A 81 2.51 11.70 -8.65
C PHE A 81 1.75 11.01 -9.79
N TYR A 82 0.83 10.10 -9.48
CA TYR A 82 0.12 9.35 -10.53
C TYR A 82 -1.24 8.85 -10.05
N GLU A 83 -2.13 8.56 -10.99
CA GLU A 83 -3.42 7.93 -10.76
C GLU A 83 -3.50 6.71 -11.70
N TYR A 84 -3.48 5.51 -11.14
CA TYR A 84 -3.51 4.26 -11.89
C TYR A 84 -4.89 3.63 -11.82
N GLY A 85 -5.62 3.63 -12.94
CA GLY A 85 -6.97 3.08 -13.01
C GLY A 85 -7.00 1.59 -12.68
N HIS A 86 -8.01 1.16 -11.91
CA HIS A 86 -8.16 -0.25 -11.53
C HIS A 86 -8.36 -1.13 -12.77
N ARG A 87 -7.52 -2.15 -12.94
CA ARG A 87 -7.67 -3.18 -13.99
C ARG A 87 -8.15 -4.52 -13.44
N LEU A 88 -7.95 -4.76 -12.16
CA LEU A 88 -8.56 -5.85 -11.39
C LEU A 88 -9.38 -5.27 -10.24
N PRO A 89 -10.42 -5.98 -9.75
CA PRO A 89 -11.15 -5.57 -8.56
C PRO A 89 -10.21 -5.42 -7.36
N VAL A 90 -10.29 -4.26 -6.69
CA VAL A 90 -9.46 -3.94 -5.51
C VAL A 90 -9.61 -4.99 -4.41
N GLN A 91 -10.80 -5.57 -4.26
CA GLN A 91 -11.14 -6.57 -3.25
C GLN A 91 -10.39 -7.89 -3.42
N MET A 92 -9.80 -8.13 -4.60
CA MET A 92 -8.96 -9.31 -4.83
C MET A 92 -7.56 -9.16 -4.24
N VAL A 93 -7.11 -7.93 -3.96
CA VAL A 93 -5.78 -7.71 -3.39
C VAL A 93 -5.76 -8.20 -1.94
N THR A 94 -4.82 -9.08 -1.64
CA THR A 94 -4.66 -9.68 -0.30
C THR A 94 -3.27 -9.45 0.28
N HIS A 95 -2.27 -9.16 -0.55
CA HIS A 95 -0.88 -9.02 -0.14
C HIS A 95 -0.23 -7.76 -0.71
N LEU A 96 0.67 -7.17 0.07
CA LEU A 96 1.56 -6.11 -0.39
C LEU A 96 2.99 -6.66 -0.43
N GLN A 97 3.60 -6.66 -1.60
CA GLN A 97 4.97 -7.12 -1.81
C GLN A 97 5.85 -5.93 -2.18
N VAL A 98 7.01 -5.81 -1.52
CA VAL A 98 8.00 -4.76 -1.79
C VAL A 98 9.35 -5.44 -1.96
N ASP A 99 10.02 -5.17 -3.07
CA ASP A 99 11.33 -5.77 -3.36
C ASP A 99 12.16 -4.90 -4.34
N GLY A 100 13.46 -5.14 -4.38
CA GLY A 100 14.45 -4.47 -5.21
C GLY A 100 15.44 -3.61 -4.42
N ASP A 101 16.04 -2.63 -5.09
CA ASP A 101 17.19 -1.88 -4.57
C ASP A 101 16.76 -0.74 -3.62
N LEU A 102 16.18 -1.07 -2.47
CA LEU A 102 15.82 -0.11 -1.42
C LEU A 102 16.01 -0.70 -0.01
N GLU A 103 16.11 0.17 1.00
CA GLU A 103 16.02 -0.20 2.41
C GLU A 103 14.64 0.21 2.95
N LEU A 104 13.83 -0.78 3.35
CA LEU A 104 12.47 -0.54 3.80
C LEU A 104 12.44 -0.22 5.30
N GLN A 105 12.03 1.00 5.65
CA GLN A 105 11.94 1.42 7.05
C GLN A 105 10.63 1.00 7.74
N SER A 106 9.49 1.10 7.05
CA SER A 106 8.19 0.71 7.61
C SER A 106 7.11 0.62 6.52
N ILE A 107 6.07 -0.16 6.78
CA ILE A 107 4.83 -0.19 6.02
C ILE A 107 3.68 0.01 7.01
N ASN A 108 2.77 0.94 6.71
CA ASN A 108 1.60 1.23 7.53
C ASN A 108 0.33 1.18 6.67
N PHE A 109 -0.73 0.60 7.22
CA PHE A 109 -2.05 0.59 6.59
C PHE A 109 -2.97 1.52 7.39
N LEU A 110 -3.66 2.43 6.70
CA LEU A 110 -4.58 3.39 7.30
C LEU A 110 -5.98 3.19 6.73
N GLY A 111 -6.98 3.18 7.61
CA GLY A 111 -8.37 2.93 7.23
C GLY A 111 -8.67 1.45 6.96
N GLY A 112 -9.86 1.18 6.42
CA GLY A 112 -10.43 -0.16 6.37
C GLY A 112 -10.99 -0.61 7.73
N GLN A 113 -11.84 -1.65 7.72
CA GLN A 113 -12.08 -2.36 8.97
C GLN A 113 -10.82 -3.18 9.27
N PRO A 114 -10.17 -2.99 10.43
CA PRO A 114 -9.14 -3.92 10.83
C PRO A 114 -9.79 -5.31 10.88
N ALA A 115 -9.26 -6.26 10.10
CA ALA A 115 -9.53 -7.66 10.35
C ALA A 115 -9.29 -7.88 11.83
N ALA A 116 -10.22 -8.55 12.53
CA ALA A 116 -10.24 -8.71 13.97
C ALA A 116 -8.82 -9.00 14.49
N ALA A 117 -8.12 -7.94 14.86
CA ALA A 117 -6.76 -8.09 15.32
C ALA A 117 -6.88 -8.84 16.64
N PRO A 118 -6.06 -9.88 16.88
CA PRO A 118 -6.07 -10.58 18.15
C PRO A 118 -5.37 -9.67 19.17
N TYR A 119 -5.99 -8.53 19.49
CA TYR A 119 -5.65 -7.76 20.66
C TYR A 119 -6.36 -8.45 21.83
N PRO A 120 -5.63 -9.11 22.75
CA PRO A 120 -6.25 -9.59 23.97
C PRO A 120 -6.53 -8.35 24.83
N GLY A 121 -7.74 -7.81 24.71
CA GLY A 121 -8.16 -6.62 25.46
C GLY A 121 -9.25 -5.76 24.83
N ALA A 122 -9.72 -6.04 23.60
CA ALA A 122 -10.88 -5.35 23.05
C ALA A 122 -12.15 -5.76 23.81
N MET A 123 -12.53 -4.97 24.82
CA MET A 123 -13.79 -5.16 25.52
C MET A 123 -14.94 -4.95 24.53
N THR A 124 -15.74 -6.00 24.34
CA THR A 124 -16.99 -5.93 23.58
C THR A 124 -17.90 -4.92 24.24
N ILE A 125 -18.20 -3.83 23.55
CA ILE A 125 -19.18 -2.84 24.01
C ILE A 125 -20.56 -3.53 23.98
N PRO A 126 -21.30 -3.63 25.10
CA PRO A 126 -22.67 -4.13 25.05
C PRO A 126 -23.51 -3.17 24.22
N ALA A 127 -24.27 -3.69 23.27
CA ALA A 127 -25.23 -2.90 22.51
C ALA A 127 -26.31 -2.36 23.47
N TYR A 128 -26.30 -1.06 23.75
CA TYR A 128 -27.40 -0.41 24.48
C TYR A 128 -28.61 -0.24 23.54
N PRO A 129 -29.85 -0.40 24.02
CA PRO A 129 -31.04 -0.24 23.19
C PRO A 129 -31.21 1.21 22.76
N ALA A 130 -31.49 1.43 21.47
CA ALA A 130 -31.75 2.74 20.90
C ALA A 130 -32.97 3.39 21.57
N GLY A 131 -32.78 4.52 22.26
CA GLY A 131 -33.90 5.22 22.88
C GLY A 131 -33.55 6.37 23.82
N SER A 132 -32.67 7.30 23.43
CA SER A 132 -32.51 8.56 24.18
C SER A 132 -32.21 9.74 23.26
N PRO A 133 -33.04 10.81 23.25
CA PRO A 133 -32.79 11.98 22.43
C PRO A 133 -31.74 12.86 23.12
N GLY A 134 -30.58 13.08 22.49
CA GLY A 134 -29.67 14.16 22.93
C GLY A 134 -28.17 13.96 22.79
N TYR A 135 -27.66 12.82 22.32
CA TYR A 135 -26.21 12.63 22.19
C TYR A 135 -25.72 12.83 20.75
N ASN A 136 -24.94 13.90 20.53
CA ASN A 136 -24.19 14.12 19.30
C ASN A 136 -22.71 13.78 19.57
N PRO A 137 -22.12 12.74 18.93
CA PRO A 137 -20.73 12.38 19.18
C PRO A 137 -19.77 13.41 18.56
N PRO A 138 -18.62 13.69 19.19
CA PRO A 138 -17.65 14.66 18.68
C PRO A 138 -17.00 14.17 17.38
N GLN A 139 -16.94 15.04 16.37
CA GLN A 139 -16.22 14.80 15.13
C GLN A 139 -14.70 14.86 15.38
N MET A 140 -14.03 13.70 15.36
CA MET A 140 -12.57 13.63 15.40
C MET A 140 -12.00 13.97 14.02
N ASN A 141 -11.68 15.25 13.79
CA ASN A 141 -11.07 15.76 12.56
C ASN A 141 -9.54 15.93 12.67
N THR A 142 -8.87 15.05 13.41
CA THR A 142 -7.41 15.03 13.50
C THR A 142 -6.89 13.62 13.23
N LEU A 143 -6.00 13.51 12.24
CA LEU A 143 -5.26 12.26 11.98
C LEU A 143 -4.50 11.87 13.25
N PRO A 144 -4.58 10.61 13.70
CA PRO A 144 -3.86 10.18 14.89
C PRO A 144 -2.34 10.24 14.64
N VAL A 145 -1.62 10.97 15.51
CA VAL A 145 -0.16 10.93 15.58
C VAL A 145 0.23 9.61 16.23
N MET A 146 0.86 8.70 15.47
CA MET A 146 1.30 7.42 16.00
C MET A 146 2.64 7.57 16.72
N THR A 147 2.61 7.70 18.04
CA THR A 147 3.77 7.43 18.89
C THR A 147 3.77 5.93 19.23
N GLY A 148 4.42 5.14 18.40
CA GLY A 148 4.62 3.71 18.66
C GLY A 148 5.70 3.15 17.72
N PRO A 149 6.49 2.17 18.17
CA PRO A 149 7.48 1.55 17.30
C PRO A 149 6.80 0.82 16.13
N PRO A 150 7.41 0.79 14.93
CA PRO A 150 6.84 0.13 13.77
C PRO A 150 6.63 -1.37 14.04
N VAL A 151 5.44 -1.87 13.72
CA VAL A 151 5.12 -3.30 13.82
C VAL A 151 5.54 -3.96 12.50
N PHE A 152 6.67 -4.66 12.53
CA PHE A 152 7.06 -5.60 11.47
C PHE A 152 6.44 -6.96 11.77
N ASN A 153 5.68 -7.52 10.83
CA ASN A 153 5.25 -8.91 10.90
C ASN A 153 5.85 -9.71 9.72
N PRO A 154 7.14 -10.07 9.76
CA PRO A 154 7.72 -10.92 8.74
C PRO A 154 7.28 -12.37 9.00
N VAL A 155 6.50 -12.94 8.08
CA VAL A 155 6.29 -14.38 8.05
C VAL A 155 7.56 -15.00 7.49
N TRP A 156 8.42 -15.51 8.38
CA TRP A 156 9.59 -16.29 7.99
C TRP A 156 9.11 -17.62 7.40
N CYS A 157 9.35 -17.84 6.11
CA CYS A 157 9.26 -19.16 5.51
C CYS A 157 10.63 -19.85 5.65
N PRO A 158 10.77 -20.97 6.38
CA PRO A 158 12.02 -21.71 6.40
C PRO A 158 12.18 -22.44 5.07
N ARG A 159 13.29 -22.16 4.37
CA ARG A 159 13.69 -22.92 3.18
C ARG A 159 13.93 -24.38 3.59
N GLY A 160 13.24 -25.31 2.94
CA GLY A 160 13.61 -26.72 2.85
C GLY A 160 14.47 -26.98 1.63
#